data_AF-A0A926W1Z7-F1
#
_entry.id   AF-A0A926W1Z7-F1
#
_cell.length_a   1.000
_cell.length_b   1.000
_cell.length_c   1.000
_cell.angle_alpha   90.00
_cell.angle_beta   90.00
_cell.angle_gamma   90.00
#
_symmetry.space_group_name_H-M   'P 1'
#
loop_
_entity.id
_entity.type
_entity.pdbx_description
1 polymer ?
#
loop_
_entity_poly.entity_id
_entity_poly.type
_entity_poly.pdbx_seq_one_letter_code
_entity_poly.pdbx_strand_id
1 'polypeptide(L)'
;MTKSDEEEELPPEPCQHMQFLDCNSEVGRVIFECYHCQQGIISEYTGEPVMGEYKGRPSVIFIKVKCPNCEQTAIRLQVREVLSTTAIPSPW
;
A
#
# COMPACT_ATOMS: atom_id res chain seq x y z
N MET A 1 38.39 -27.09 12.85
CA MET A 1 37.31 -26.36 13.53
C MET A 1 37.13 -25.04 12.82
N THR A 2 36.09 -24.90 12.01
CA THR A 2 35.54 -23.60 11.62
C THR A 2 34.04 -23.81 11.57
N LYS A 3 33.39 -23.48 12.69
CA LYS A 3 31.95 -23.45 12.85
C LYS A 3 31.46 -22.41 11.84
N SER A 4 30.65 -22.84 10.87
CA SER A 4 29.89 -21.93 10.01
C SER A 4 29.02 -21.08 10.93
N ASP A 5 29.27 -19.77 10.94
CA ASP A 5 28.44 -18.80 11.64
C ASP A 5 27.04 -18.88 11.03
N GLU A 6 26.11 -19.51 11.76
CA GLU A 6 24.69 -19.41 11.49
C GLU A 6 24.31 -17.96 11.79
N GLU A 7 24.30 -17.10 10.77
CA GLU A 7 23.75 -15.74 10.88
C GLU A 7 22.29 -15.89 11.34
N GLU A 8 22.01 -15.54 12.60
CA GLU A 8 20.65 -15.49 13.13
C GLU A 8 19.83 -14.53 12.26
N GLU A 9 18.72 -15.03 11.67
CA GLU A 9 17.78 -14.17 10.96
C GLU A 9 17.26 -13.10 11.93
N LEU A 10 17.41 -11.82 11.54
CA LEU A 10 16.87 -10.71 12.31
C LEU A 10 15.34 -10.83 12.39
N PRO A 11 14.73 -10.37 13.50
CA PRO A 11 13.28 -10.38 13.62
C PRO A 11 12.64 -9.56 12.50
N PRO A 12 11.48 -9.99 11.97
CA PRO A 12 10.81 -9.27 10.90
C PRO A 12 10.43 -7.86 11.38
N GLU A 13 10.74 -6.87 10.56
CA GLU A 13 10.33 -5.49 10.80
C GLU A 13 8.80 -5.36 10.72
N PRO A 14 8.20 -4.35 11.38
CA PRO A 14 6.78 -4.04 11.21
C PRO A 14 6.44 -3.91 9.73
N CYS A 15 5.62 -4.84 9.24
CA CYS A 15 5.19 -4.88 7.85
C CYS A 15 3.73 -4.44 7.73
N GLN A 16 3.36 -3.99 6.55
CA GLN A 16 1.98 -3.68 6.21
C GLN A 16 1.43 -4.82 5.38
N HIS A 17 0.40 -5.49 5.87
CA HIS A 17 -0.29 -6.48 5.06
C HIS A 17 -1.06 -5.79 3.93
N MET A 18 -0.99 -6.38 2.74
CA MET A 18 -1.73 -5.90 1.58
C MET A 18 -2.10 -7.05 0.64
N GLN A 19 -3.26 -6.94 0.02
CA GLN A 19 -3.75 -7.86 -1.00
C GLN A 19 -4.45 -7.10 -2.12
N PHE A 20 -4.01 -7.33 -3.36
CA PHE A 20 -4.70 -6.85 -4.55
C PHE A 20 -5.77 -7.85 -4.97
N LEU A 21 -6.93 -7.32 -5.35
CA LEU A 21 -8.09 -8.05 -5.81
C LEU A 21 -8.53 -7.49 -7.16
N ASP A 22 -9.23 -8.32 -7.93
CA ASP A 22 -9.84 -7.92 -9.21
C ASP A 22 -8.85 -7.32 -10.21
N CYS A 23 -7.60 -7.78 -10.22
CA CYS A 23 -6.51 -7.20 -11.03
C CYS A 23 -6.77 -7.22 -12.55
N ASN A 24 -7.69 -8.06 -13.01
CA ASN A 24 -8.07 -8.17 -14.43
C ASN A 24 -9.33 -7.36 -14.78
N SER A 25 -9.88 -6.62 -13.83
CA SER A 25 -11.07 -5.77 -13.99
C SER A 25 -10.68 -4.31 -14.25
N GLU A 26 -11.60 -3.53 -14.83
CA GLU A 26 -11.39 -2.08 -15.04
C GLU A 26 -11.25 -1.29 -13.74
N VAL A 27 -11.90 -1.79 -12.68
CA VAL A 27 -11.79 -1.29 -11.30
C VAL A 27 -11.13 -2.38 -10.46
N GLY A 28 -9.94 -2.10 -9.96
CA GLY A 28 -9.22 -2.96 -9.02
C GLY A 28 -9.56 -2.60 -7.58
N ARG A 29 -9.33 -3.55 -6.67
CA ARG A 29 -9.43 -3.32 -5.22
C ARG A 29 -8.14 -3.68 -4.54
N VAL A 30 -7.78 -2.93 -3.51
CA VAL A 30 -6.67 -3.28 -2.62
C VAL A 30 -7.16 -3.25 -1.18
N ILE A 31 -6.89 -4.33 -0.45
CA ILE A 31 -7.11 -4.43 0.99
C ILE A 31 -5.76 -4.29 1.68
N PHE A 32 -5.68 -3.49 2.73
CA PHE A 32 -4.45 -3.27 3.49
C PHE A 32 -4.74 -2.74 4.90
N GLU A 33 -3.79 -2.89 5.82
CA GLU A 33 -3.84 -2.22 7.13
C GLU A 33 -3.20 -0.84 7.05
N CYS A 34 -3.73 0.12 7.79
CA CYS A 34 -3.02 1.37 8.01
C CYS A 34 -1.76 1.12 8.83
N TYR A 35 -0.59 1.44 8.29
CA TYR A 35 0.69 1.33 9.00
C TYR A 35 0.70 2.05 10.37
N HIS A 36 -0.07 3.13 10.52
CA HIS A 36 -0.06 3.97 11.71
C HIS A 36 -0.98 3.51 12.84
N CYS A 37 -2.12 2.89 12.51
CA CYS A 37 -3.14 2.55 13.51
C CYS A 37 -3.76 1.16 13.34
N GLN A 38 -3.23 0.34 12.42
CA GLN A 38 -3.66 -1.03 12.13
C GLN A 38 -5.13 -1.17 11.72
N GLN A 39 -5.81 -0.06 11.38
CA GLN A 39 -7.14 -0.08 10.81
C GLN A 39 -7.11 -0.79 9.45
N GLY A 40 -7.91 -1.84 9.27
CA GLY A 40 -8.16 -2.44 7.96
C GLY A 40 -8.84 -1.45 7.02
N ILE A 41 -8.40 -1.40 5.76
CA ILE A 41 -8.89 -0.50 4.72
C ILE A 41 -9.07 -1.29 3.43
N ILE A 42 -10.16 -1.03 2.72
CA ILE A 42 -10.33 -1.40 1.31
C ILE A 42 -10.43 -0.13 0.47
N SER A 43 -9.69 -0.07 -0.63
CA SER A 43 -9.73 1.02 -1.60
C SER A 43 -9.99 0.50 -3.01
N GLU A 44 -10.92 1.14 -3.71
CA GLU A 44 -11.16 0.93 -5.14
C GLU A 44 -10.32 1.92 -5.95
N TYR A 45 -9.72 1.44 -7.04
CA TYR A 45 -8.89 2.24 -7.91
C TYR A 45 -9.07 1.86 -9.37
N THR A 46 -8.70 2.75 -10.27
CA THR A 46 -8.72 2.50 -11.71
C THR A 46 -7.49 3.09 -12.41
N GLY A 47 -7.22 2.57 -13.60
CA GLY A 47 -6.32 3.13 -14.60
C GLY A 47 -4.83 2.98 -14.31
N GLU A 48 -4.07 3.11 -15.39
CA GLU A 48 -2.60 3.07 -15.37
C GLU A 48 -1.99 4.26 -14.59
N PRO A 49 -0.79 4.09 -14.03
CA PRO A 49 -0.08 5.17 -13.36
C PRO A 49 0.07 6.41 -14.26
N VAL A 50 -0.15 7.59 -13.69
CA VAL A 50 0.04 8.85 -14.41
C VAL A 50 1.50 9.29 -14.34
N MET A 51 2.07 9.61 -15.49
CA MET A 51 3.38 10.26 -15.60
C MET A 51 3.22 11.77 -15.39
N GLY A 52 4.06 12.34 -14.52
CA GLY A 52 4.17 13.78 -14.32
C GLY A 52 5.62 14.18 -14.12
N GLU A 53 5.85 15.29 -13.44
CA GLU A 53 7.20 15.80 -13.16
C GLU A 53 7.49 15.87 -11.66
N TYR A 54 8.68 15.43 -11.26
CA TYR A 54 9.22 15.61 -9.93
C TYR A 54 10.65 16.16 -10.02
N LYS A 55 10.87 17.35 -9.45
CA LYS A 55 12.17 18.07 -9.50
C LYS A 55 12.71 18.23 -10.93
N GLY A 56 11.83 18.54 -11.88
CA GLY A 56 12.18 18.74 -13.30
C GLY A 56 12.54 17.45 -14.05
N ARG A 57 12.18 16.27 -13.52
CA ARG A 57 12.37 14.97 -14.18
C ARG A 57 11.04 14.24 -14.32
N PRO A 58 10.82 13.50 -15.42
CA PRO A 58 9.67 12.61 -15.55
C PRO A 58 9.62 11.62 -14.39
N SER A 59 8.45 11.49 -13.75
CA SER A 59 8.23 10.59 -12.61
C SER A 59 6.80 10.08 -12.60
N VAL A 60 6.61 8.86 -12.08
CA VAL A 60 5.28 8.37 -11.74
C VAL A 60 4.72 9.19 -10.58
N ILE A 61 3.46 9.61 -10.70
CA ILE A 61 2.74 10.32 -9.64
C ILE A 61 2.06 9.32 -8.72
N PHE A 62 2.14 9.58 -7.42
CA PHE A 62 1.53 8.74 -6.40
C PHE A 62 0.28 9.42 -5.82
N ILE A 63 -0.81 8.67 -5.70
CA ILE A 63 -1.97 9.06 -4.92
C ILE A 63 -1.74 8.66 -3.46
N LYS A 64 -1.91 9.63 -2.55
CA LYS A 64 -1.82 9.41 -1.11
C LYS A 64 -3.19 9.01 -0.57
N VAL A 65 -3.39 7.74 -0.26
CA VAL A 65 -4.63 7.27 0.36
C VAL A 65 -4.59 7.59 1.85
N LYS A 66 -5.60 8.31 2.34
CA LYS A 66 -5.72 8.67 3.75
C LYS A 66 -6.46 7.57 4.51
N CYS A 67 -5.99 7.26 5.72
CA CYS A 67 -6.74 6.39 6.62
C CYS A 67 -8.03 7.10 7.07
N PRO A 68 -9.21 6.49 6.92
CA PRO A 68 -10.46 7.07 7.43
C PRO A 68 -10.51 7.20 8.96
N ASN A 69 -9.66 6.47 9.68
CA ASN A 69 -9.62 6.47 11.15
C ASN A 69 -8.62 7.50 11.73
N CYS A 70 -7.38 7.54 11.23
CA CYS A 70 -6.33 8.40 11.80
C CYS A 70 -5.87 9.54 10.88
N GLU A 71 -6.44 9.66 9.67
CA GLU A 71 -6.17 10.71 8.67
C GLU A 71 -4.71 10.79 8.14
N GLN A 72 -3.83 9.95 8.66
CA GLN A 72 -2.47 9.78 8.14
C GLN A 72 -2.49 9.08 6.78
N THR A 73 -1.39 9.20 6.04
CA THR A 73 -1.27 8.51 4.74
C THR A 73 -1.08 7.03 5.01
N ALA A 74 -2.07 6.21 4.69
CA ALA A 74 -2.04 4.79 4.96
C ALA A 74 -1.25 4.00 3.91
N ILE A 75 -1.28 4.45 2.64
CA ILE A 75 -0.49 3.90 1.54
C ILE A 75 -0.32 4.95 0.42
N ARG A 76 0.67 4.75 -0.44
CA ARG A 76 0.84 5.51 -1.70
C ARG A 76 0.64 4.56 -2.87
N LEU A 77 -0.34 4.85 -3.73
CA LEU A 77 -0.66 4.03 -4.90
C LEU A 77 -0.21 4.71 -6.19
N GLN A 78 0.39 3.93 -7.09
CA GLN A 78 0.68 4.32 -8.47
C GLN A 78 -0.50 3.87 -9.34
N VAL A 79 -1.55 4.68 -9.35
CA VAL A 79 -2.81 4.42 -10.09
C VAL A 79 -3.30 5.73 -10.67
N ARG A 80 -4.23 5.68 -11.63
CA ARG A 80 -4.79 6.91 -12.18
C ARG A 80 -5.66 7.66 -11.16
N GLU A 81 -6.53 6.92 -10.47
CA GLU A 81 -7.50 7.48 -9.55
C GLU A 81 -7.88 6.47 -8.46
N VAL A 82 -8.16 6.97 -7.26
CA VAL A 82 -8.78 6.21 -6.17
C VAL A 82 -10.24 6.64 -6.09
N LEU A 83 -11.15 5.69 -6.33
CA LEU A 83 -12.58 5.93 -6.45
C LEU A 83 -13.26 5.96 -5.07
N SER A 84 -12.83 5.08 -4.18
CA SER A 84 -13.38 4.96 -2.84
C SER A 84 -12.33 4.46 -1.85
N THR A 85 -12.54 4.77 -0.57
CA THR A 85 -11.73 4.24 0.54
C THR A 85 -12.63 4.03 1.73
N THR A 86 -12.66 2.80 2.25
CA THR A 86 -13.57 2.39 3.30
C THR A 86 -12.82 1.67 4.41
N ALA A 87 -13.10 2.06 5.65
CA ALA A 87 -12.59 1.34 6.82
C ALA A 87 -13.35 0.02 6.98
N ILE A 88 -12.60 -1.05 7.24
CA ILE A 88 -13.13 -2.40 7.51
C ILE A 88 -12.41 -2.96 8.75
N PRO A 89 -12.97 -3.97 9.44
CA PRO A 89 -12.18 -4.75 10.39
C PRO A 89 -10.89 -5.24 9.73
N SER A 90 -9.77 -5.28 10.46
CA SER A 90 -8.56 -5.87 9.88
C SER A 90 -8.82 -7.34 9.53
N PRO A 91 -8.48 -7.80 8.31
CA PRO A 91 -8.58 -9.19 7.93
C PRO A 91 -7.36 -10.02 8.40
N TRP A 92 -6.40 -9.41 9.08
CA TRP A 92 -5.20 -10.04 9.64
C TRP A 92 -5.21 -10.00 11.17
#